data_AF-A0AAW7D4V1-F1
#
_entry.id   AF-A0AAW7D4V1-F1
#
_cell.length_a   1.000
_cell.length_b   1.000
_cell.length_c   1.000
_cell.angle_alpha   90.00
_cell.angle_beta   90.00
_cell.angle_gamma   90.00
#
_symmetry.space_group_name_H-M   'P 1'
#
loop_
_entity.id
_entity.type
_entity.pdbx_description
1 polymer ?
#
loop_
_entity_poly.entity_id
_entity_poly.type
_entity_poly.pdbx_seq_one_letter_code
_entity_poly.pdbx_strand_id
1 'polypeptide(L)'
;MISFNKIFKNSLVLAGITLVLFFALYFYFSLNGTVSVQDYYTYSFMICCFVVLPLYAVYCFFTIFNLSRAKAKNHQTSEDLMTFKEGFKIGFYTIFFGGIISLIVIFVFFNTYGEWAQDSLKQGLLDTFTSNMSDPKIAKDIETFRNSDDYKTLNLFTVKNFFGLFSIFLSFYIAISVMFSQFLKKRVF
;
A
#
# COMPACT_ATOMS: atom_id res chain seq x y z
N MET A 1 29.02 -5.37 1.38
CA MET A 1 28.18 -4.45 0.58
C MET A 1 26.82 -5.11 0.34
N ILE A 2 25.72 -4.62 0.92
CA ILE A 2 24.40 -5.13 0.51
C ILE A 2 24.15 -4.65 -0.91
N SER A 3 24.11 -5.60 -1.86
CA SER A 3 23.91 -5.27 -3.26
C SER A 3 22.52 -4.67 -3.43
N PHE A 4 22.45 -3.53 -4.14
CA PHE A 4 21.21 -2.92 -4.60
C PHE A 4 20.27 -3.95 -5.26
N ASN A 5 20.85 -4.95 -5.93
CA ASN A 5 20.12 -6.07 -6.53
C ASN A 5 19.25 -6.83 -5.51
N LYS A 6 19.72 -7.03 -4.27
CA LYS A 6 18.94 -7.71 -3.22
C LYS A 6 17.75 -6.87 -2.75
N ILE A 7 17.95 -5.56 -2.60
CA ILE A 7 16.87 -4.62 -2.26
C ILE A 7 15.81 -4.67 -3.35
N PHE A 8 16.23 -4.53 -4.61
CA PHE A 8 15.34 -4.51 -5.76
C PHE A 8 14.58 -5.82 -5.94
N LYS A 9 15.26 -6.97 -5.84
CA LYS A 9 14.60 -8.29 -5.86
C LYS A 9 13.53 -8.41 -4.78
N ASN A 10 13.85 -7.98 -3.55
CA ASN A 10 12.88 -8.01 -2.45
C ASN A 10 11.69 -7.08 -2.71
N SER A 11 11.93 -5.91 -3.31
CA SER A 11 10.86 -4.98 -3.73
C SER A 11 9.96 -5.57 -4.81
N LEU A 12 10.53 -6.26 -5.80
CA LEU A 12 9.75 -6.93 -6.85
C LEU A 12 8.88 -8.04 -6.28
N VAL A 13 9.38 -8.82 -5.32
CA VAL A 13 8.58 -9.84 -4.64
C VAL A 13 7.41 -9.18 -3.88
N LEU A 14 7.68 -8.11 -3.13
CA LEU A 14 6.64 -7.40 -2.39
C LEU A 14 5.60 -6.77 -3.33
N ALA A 15 6.05 -6.19 -4.45
CA ALA A 15 5.17 -5.66 -5.48
C ALA A 15 4.32 -6.77 -6.10
N GLY A 16 4.93 -7.91 -6.44
CA GLY A 16 4.24 -9.07 -6.98
C GLY A 16 3.15 -9.58 -6.04
N ILE A 17 3.42 -9.71 -4.73
CA ILE A 17 2.41 -10.11 -3.75
C ILE A 17 1.27 -9.09 -3.69
N THR A 18 1.59 -7.79 -3.68
CA THR A 18 0.59 -6.71 -3.66
C THR A 18 -0.32 -6.77 -4.88
N LEU A 19 0.28 -6.95 -6.07
CA LEU A 19 -0.46 -7.05 -7.33
C LEU A 19 -1.27 -8.34 -7.42
N VAL A 20 -0.78 -9.46 -6.89
CA VAL A 20 -1.55 -10.70 -6.81
C VAL A 20 -2.77 -10.50 -5.93
N LEU A 21 -2.65 -9.86 -4.75
CA LEU A 21 -3.81 -9.55 -3.90
C LEU A 21 -4.82 -8.67 -4.62
N PHE A 22 -4.34 -7.62 -5.29
CA PHE A 22 -5.17 -6.71 -6.07
C PHE A 22 -5.91 -7.43 -7.20
N PHE A 23 -5.19 -8.13 -8.08
CA PHE A 23 -5.77 -8.80 -9.23
C PHE A 23 -6.60 -10.02 -8.84
N ALA A 24 -6.27 -10.73 -7.77
CA ALA A 24 -7.09 -11.83 -7.27
C ALA A 24 -8.46 -11.33 -6.83
N LEU A 25 -8.52 -10.21 -6.08
CA LEU A 25 -9.79 -9.60 -5.71
C LEU A 25 -10.54 -9.07 -6.94
N TYR A 26 -9.83 -8.40 -7.86
CA TYR A 26 -10.42 -7.92 -9.11
C TYR A 26 -11.02 -9.06 -9.94
N PHE A 27 -10.30 -10.17 -10.14
CA PHE A 27 -10.80 -11.33 -10.87
C PHE A 27 -11.95 -12.01 -10.13
N TYR A 28 -11.87 -12.11 -8.81
CA TYR A 28 -12.98 -12.62 -8.00
C TYR A 28 -14.23 -11.77 -8.22
N PHE A 29 -14.12 -10.45 -8.21
CA PHE A 29 -15.25 -9.56 -8.49
C PHE A 29 -15.73 -9.63 -9.94
N SER A 30 -14.82 -9.67 -10.91
CA SER A 30 -15.15 -9.63 -12.33
C SER A 30 -15.72 -10.94 -12.88
N LEU A 31 -15.35 -12.09 -12.30
CA LEU A 31 -15.74 -13.42 -12.80
C LEU A 31 -16.85 -14.06 -11.95
N ASN A 32 -17.01 -13.62 -10.70
CA ASN A 32 -18.03 -14.16 -9.81
C ASN A 32 -19.24 -13.24 -9.76
N GLY A 33 -20.34 -13.65 -10.41
CA GLY A 33 -21.60 -12.90 -10.44
C GLY A 33 -22.30 -12.75 -9.09
N THR A 34 -21.79 -13.35 -8.01
CA THR A 34 -22.36 -13.23 -6.66
C THR A 34 -21.76 -12.08 -5.84
N VAL A 35 -20.65 -11.49 -6.27
CA VAL A 35 -19.96 -10.42 -5.52
C VAL A 35 -20.61 -9.08 -5.85
N SER A 36 -21.24 -8.45 -4.88
CA SER A 36 -21.83 -7.12 -5.08
C SER A 36 -20.76 -6.03 -5.15
N VAL A 37 -21.13 -4.86 -5.70
CA VAL A 37 -20.29 -3.64 -5.69
C VAL A 37 -19.86 -3.27 -4.26
N GLN A 38 -20.79 -3.40 -3.30
CA GLN A 38 -20.53 -3.11 -1.89
C GLN A 38 -19.53 -4.09 -1.28
N ASP A 39 -19.63 -5.38 -1.62
CA ASP A 39 -18.68 -6.39 -1.16
C ASP A 39 -17.29 -6.12 -1.72
N TYR A 40 -17.19 -5.79 -3.02
CA TYR A 40 -15.92 -5.45 -3.66
C TYR A 40 -15.24 -4.25 -3.01
N TYR A 41 -15.99 -3.18 -2.71
CA TYR A 41 -15.48 -2.04 -1.95
C TYR A 41 -15.00 -2.44 -0.54
N THR A 42 -15.84 -3.17 0.20
CA THR A 42 -15.54 -3.60 1.57
C THR A 42 -14.29 -4.47 1.62
N TYR A 43 -14.18 -5.47 0.73
CA TYR A 43 -13.01 -6.33 0.65
C TYR A 43 -11.76 -5.55 0.22
N SER A 44 -11.87 -4.63 -0.74
CA SER A 44 -10.76 -3.78 -1.15
C SER A 44 -10.23 -2.95 0.02
N PHE A 45 -11.13 -2.34 0.80
CA PHE A 45 -10.79 -1.57 1.98
C PHE A 45 -10.12 -2.45 3.05
N MET A 46 -10.71 -3.60 3.37
CA MET A 46 -10.16 -4.53 4.37
C MET A 46 -8.79 -5.06 3.98
N ILE A 47 -8.59 -5.44 2.71
CA ILE A 47 -7.28 -5.91 2.21
C ILE A 47 -6.24 -4.79 2.35
N CYS A 48 -6.56 -3.55 1.96
CA CYS A 48 -5.64 -2.43 2.12
C CYS A 48 -5.25 -2.21 3.58
N CYS A 49 -6.22 -2.13 4.49
CA CYS A 49 -5.99 -1.79 5.89
C CYS A 49 -5.38 -2.93 6.71
N PHE A 50 -5.84 -4.16 6.53
CA PHE A 50 -5.51 -5.28 7.42
C PHE A 50 -4.62 -6.35 6.79
N VAL A 51 -4.40 -6.32 5.47
CA VAL A 51 -3.51 -7.27 4.80
C VAL A 51 -2.27 -6.55 4.27
N VAL A 52 -2.43 -5.53 3.42
CA VAL A 52 -1.32 -4.85 2.76
C VAL A 52 -0.45 -4.09 3.75
N LEU A 53 -1.04 -3.30 4.66
CA LEU A 53 -0.25 -2.58 5.68
C LEU A 53 0.60 -3.53 6.55
N PRO A 54 0.01 -4.56 7.20
CA PRO A 54 0.80 -5.53 7.97
C PRO A 54 1.82 -6.29 7.12
N LEU A 55 1.48 -6.66 5.87
CA LEU A 55 2.41 -7.31 4.94
C LEU A 55 3.67 -6.46 4.74
N TYR A 56 3.53 -5.16 4.48
CA TYR A 56 4.66 -4.26 4.28
C TYR A 56 5.50 -4.11 5.55
N ALA A 57 4.86 -4.01 6.71
CA ALA A 57 5.56 -3.95 8.00
C ALA A 57 6.33 -5.23 8.32
N VAL A 58 5.69 -6.39 8.19
CA VAL A 58 6.29 -7.71 8.43
C VAL A 58 7.44 -7.96 7.45
N TYR A 59 7.27 -7.63 6.18
CA TYR A 59 8.31 -7.81 5.17
C TYR A 59 9.50 -6.87 5.43
N CYS A 60 9.25 -5.62 5.83
CA CYS A 60 10.30 -4.69 6.27
C CYS A 60 11.06 -5.24 7.47
N PHE A 61 10.34 -5.70 8.50
CA PHE A 61 10.91 -6.31 9.69
C PHE A 61 11.83 -7.48 9.33
N PHE A 62 11.35 -8.47 8.57
CA PHE A 62 12.17 -9.63 8.19
C PHE A 62 13.36 -9.25 7.32
N THR A 63 13.21 -8.25 6.45
CA THR A 63 14.33 -7.76 5.63
C THR A 63 15.45 -7.19 6.50
N ILE A 64 15.11 -6.31 7.45
CA ILE A 64 16.08 -5.71 8.38
C ILE A 64 16.62 -6.75 9.36
N PHE A 65 15.76 -7.62 9.89
CA PHE A 65 16.13 -8.67 10.84
C PHE A 65 17.11 -9.67 10.23
N ASN A 66 16.85 -10.15 9.01
CA ASN A 66 17.76 -11.07 8.33
C ASN A 66 19.12 -10.42 8.04
N LEU A 67 19.13 -9.12 7.72
CA LEU A 67 20.37 -8.37 7.59
C LEU A 67 21.12 -8.29 8.93
N SER A 68 20.44 -7.85 9.99
CA SER A 68 21.03 -7.70 11.32
C SER A 68 21.61 -9.02 11.81
N ARG A 69 20.85 -10.12 11.68
CA ARG A 69 21.29 -11.48 12.02
C ARG A 69 22.48 -11.93 11.18
N ALA A 70 22.49 -11.67 9.87
CA ALA A 70 23.59 -12.05 8.99
C ALA A 70 24.88 -11.30 9.35
N LYS A 71 24.79 -10.01 9.65
CA LYS A 71 25.94 -9.21 10.12
C LYS A 71 26.41 -9.67 11.50
N ALA A 72 25.50 -9.93 12.44
CA ALA A 72 25.83 -10.45 13.76
C ALA A 72 26.50 -11.83 13.72
N LYS A 73 26.21 -12.68 12.73
CA LYS A 73 26.89 -13.99 12.60
C LYS A 73 28.30 -13.90 12.02
N ASN A 74 28.56 -12.91 11.17
CA ASN A 74 29.81 -12.82 10.40
C ASN A 74 30.69 -11.64 10.84
N HIS A 75 30.40 -11.02 12.00
CA HIS A 75 31.17 -9.88 12.47
C HIS A 75 32.54 -10.32 12.99
N GLN A 76 33.59 -9.58 12.64
CA GLN A 76 34.90 -9.69 13.28
C GLN A 76 35.10 -8.55 14.28
N THR A 77 34.46 -7.41 14.02
CA THR A 77 34.52 -6.20 14.86
C THR A 77 33.12 -5.63 15.10
N SER A 78 32.99 -4.78 16.13
CA SER A 78 31.75 -4.04 16.43
C SER A 78 31.31 -3.07 15.33
N GLU A 79 32.20 -2.77 14.37
CA GLU A 79 31.90 -1.94 13.20
C GLU A 79 31.14 -2.70 12.11
N ASP A 80 31.32 -4.02 12.03
CA ASP A 80 30.66 -4.88 11.04
C ASP A 80 29.16 -5.07 11.33
N LEU A 81 28.76 -4.83 12.58
CA LEU A 81 27.38 -4.90 13.02
C LEU A 81 26.50 -3.85 12.32
N MET A 82 25.21 -4.16 12.16
CA MET A 82 24.29 -3.31 11.41
C MET A 82 24.11 -1.94 12.08
N THR A 83 24.30 -0.88 11.29
CA THR A 83 24.03 0.50 11.72
C THR A 83 22.58 0.90 11.42
N PHE A 84 22.08 1.95 12.09
CA PHE A 84 20.76 2.51 11.81
C PHE A 84 20.60 2.89 10.33
N LYS A 85 21.60 3.57 9.77
CA LYS A 85 21.57 4.04 8.36
C LYS A 85 21.42 2.88 7.39
N GLU A 86 22.11 1.77 7.64
CA GLU A 86 22.02 0.56 6.80
C GLU A 86 20.65 -0.11 6.92
N GLY A 87 20.16 -0.29 8.14
CA GLY A 87 18.82 -0.84 8.38
C GLY A 87 17.75 0.01 7.71
N PHE A 88 17.83 1.34 7.89
CA PHE A 88 16.84 2.28 7.35
C PHE A 88 16.87 2.25 5.83
N LYS A 89 18.06 2.34 5.24
CA LYS A 89 18.25 2.28 3.79
C LYS A 89 17.57 1.03 3.21
N ILE A 90 17.84 -0.13 3.78
CA ILE A 90 17.35 -1.40 3.25
C ILE A 90 15.85 -1.56 3.48
N GLY A 91 15.36 -1.27 4.68
CA GLY A 91 13.92 -1.32 4.98
C GLY A 91 13.14 -0.36 4.08
N PHE A 92 13.52 0.91 4.08
CA PHE A 92 12.83 1.98 3.36
C PHE A 92 12.83 1.75 1.86
N TYR A 93 14.01 1.52 1.24
CA TYR A 93 14.03 1.33 -0.20
C TYR A 93 13.29 0.06 -0.63
N THR A 94 13.33 -1.01 0.17
CA THR A 94 12.59 -2.23 -0.16
C THR A 94 11.09 -1.98 -0.27
N ILE A 95 10.47 -1.38 0.76
CA ILE A 95 9.03 -1.10 0.77
C ILE A 95 8.65 0.08 -0.15
N PHE A 96 9.53 1.07 -0.31
CA PHE A 96 9.30 2.21 -1.20
C PHE A 96 9.17 1.73 -2.65
N PHE A 97 10.14 0.97 -3.14
CA PHE A 97 10.09 0.44 -4.51
C PHE A 97 8.96 -0.58 -4.68
N GLY A 98 8.70 -1.42 -3.67
CA GLY A 98 7.55 -2.33 -3.70
C GLY A 98 6.22 -1.60 -3.85
N GLY A 99 6.03 -0.55 -3.04
CA GLY A 99 4.83 0.28 -3.04
C GLY A 99 4.66 1.07 -4.32
N ILE A 100 5.68 1.82 -4.77
CA ILE A 100 5.55 2.67 -5.97
C ILE A 100 5.31 1.83 -7.23
N ILE A 101 5.99 0.70 -7.39
CA ILE A 101 5.79 -0.19 -8.56
C ILE A 101 4.34 -0.69 -8.57
N SER A 102 3.84 -1.16 -7.43
CA SER A 102 2.46 -1.63 -7.31
C SER A 102 1.45 -0.52 -7.63
N LEU A 103 1.65 0.66 -7.05
CA LEU A 103 0.76 1.80 -7.25
C LEU A 103 0.73 2.27 -8.70
N ILE A 104 1.88 2.32 -9.39
CA ILE A 104 1.93 2.67 -10.81
C ILE A 104 1.16 1.66 -11.65
N VAL A 105 1.34 0.36 -11.42
CA VAL A 105 0.63 -0.68 -12.17
C VAL A 105 -0.87 -0.60 -11.94
N ILE A 106 -1.32 -0.44 -10.69
CA ILE A 106 -2.73 -0.28 -10.33
C ILE A 106 -3.31 1.01 -10.94
N PHE A 107 -2.57 2.11 -10.89
CA PHE A 107 -2.97 3.38 -11.49
C PHE A 107 -3.17 3.26 -13.00
N VAL A 108 -2.22 2.66 -13.71
CA VAL A 108 -2.33 2.42 -15.16
C VAL A 108 -3.51 1.52 -15.46
N PHE A 109 -3.68 0.43 -14.70
CA PHE A 109 -4.80 -0.50 -14.86
C PHE A 109 -6.16 0.20 -14.75
N PHE A 110 -6.40 0.97 -13.69
CA PHE A 110 -7.69 1.66 -13.50
C PHE A 110 -7.97 2.72 -14.56
N ASN A 111 -6.93 3.37 -15.09
CA ASN A 111 -7.06 4.36 -16.17
C ASN A 111 -7.12 3.75 -17.58
N THR A 112 -7.06 2.42 -17.74
CA THR A 112 -7.04 1.77 -19.08
C THR A 112 -8.07 0.67 -19.23
N TYR A 113 -8.11 -0.29 -18.30
CA TYR A 113 -8.97 -1.48 -18.40
C TYR A 113 -9.98 -1.58 -17.25
N GLY A 114 -9.67 -0.96 -16.11
CA GLY A 114 -10.39 -1.11 -14.85
C GLY A 114 -11.39 -0.01 -14.53
N GLU A 115 -11.79 0.84 -15.49
CA GLU A 115 -12.62 2.03 -15.24
C GLU A 115 -13.94 1.68 -14.52
N TRP A 116 -14.62 0.63 -14.96
CA TRP A 116 -15.86 0.16 -14.33
C TRP A 116 -15.66 -0.34 -12.88
N ALA A 117 -14.51 -0.96 -12.60
CA ALA A 117 -14.17 -1.43 -11.25
C ALA A 117 -13.79 -0.25 -10.36
N GLN A 118 -13.15 0.78 -10.91
CA GLN A 118 -12.94 2.05 -10.22
C GLN A 118 -14.28 2.72 -9.88
N ASP A 119 -15.26 2.73 -10.80
CA ASP A 119 -16.59 3.28 -10.53
C ASP A 119 -17.30 2.53 -9.39
N SER A 120 -17.11 1.21 -9.32
CA SER A 120 -17.61 0.39 -8.22
C SER A 120 -17.01 0.82 -6.87
N LEU A 121 -15.69 1.10 -6.84
CA LEU A 121 -15.03 1.62 -5.63
C LEU A 121 -15.52 3.04 -5.27
N LYS A 122 -15.74 3.88 -6.28
CA LYS A 122 -16.28 5.24 -6.12
C LYS A 122 -17.67 5.22 -5.50
N GLN A 123 -18.53 4.32 -5.96
CA GLN A 123 -19.88 4.14 -5.41
C GLN A 123 -19.83 3.71 -3.94
N GLY A 124 -19.08 2.66 -3.62
CA GLY A 124 -18.96 2.18 -2.24
C GLY A 124 -18.38 3.23 -1.27
N LEU A 125 -17.48 4.07 -1.76
CA LEU A 125 -16.96 5.21 -0.99
C LEU A 125 -18.06 6.22 -0.65
N LEU A 126 -18.89 6.60 -1.63
CA LEU A 126 -20.01 7.52 -1.38
C LEU A 126 -21.09 6.91 -0.49
N ASP A 127 -21.40 5.62 -0.66
CA ASP A 127 -22.35 4.90 0.19
C ASP A 127 -21.88 4.93 1.66
N THR A 128 -20.58 4.77 1.89
CA THR A 128 -19.96 4.86 3.21
C THR A 128 -20.07 6.27 3.80
N PHE A 129 -19.86 7.32 3.02
CA PHE A 129 -20.06 8.69 3.51
C PHE A 129 -21.53 8.99 3.83
N THR A 130 -22.44 8.55 2.96
CA THR A 130 -23.87 8.82 3.11
C THR A 130 -24.45 8.10 4.34
N SER A 131 -24.07 6.83 4.55
CA SER A 131 -24.58 6.01 5.66
C SER A 131 -24.09 6.45 7.04
N ASN A 132 -22.92 7.10 7.13
CA ASN A 132 -22.35 7.55 8.39
C ASN A 132 -22.69 9.00 8.76
N MET A 133 -23.49 9.69 7.94
CA MET A 133 -23.88 11.08 8.19
C MET A 133 -25.20 11.19 8.93
N SER A 134 -25.18 11.93 10.04
CA SER A 134 -26.37 12.20 10.87
C SER A 134 -27.16 13.42 10.39
N ASP A 135 -26.59 14.28 9.55
CA ASP A 135 -27.21 15.51 9.06
C ASP A 135 -27.99 15.27 7.75
N PRO A 136 -29.33 15.44 7.74
CA PRO A 136 -30.17 15.26 6.56
C PRO A 136 -29.80 16.18 5.39
N LYS A 137 -29.25 17.36 5.67
CA LYS A 137 -28.86 18.33 4.64
C LYS A 137 -27.67 17.83 3.84
N ILE A 138 -26.65 17.30 4.52
CA ILE A 138 -25.45 16.79 3.88
C ILE A 138 -25.73 15.48 3.13
N ALA A 139 -26.60 14.62 3.68
CA ALA A 139 -27.08 13.43 2.96
C ALA A 139 -27.75 13.79 1.63
N LYS A 140 -28.60 14.82 1.62
CA LYS A 140 -29.25 15.35 0.42
C LYS A 140 -28.27 15.97 -0.57
N ASP A 141 -27.24 16.68 -0.08
CA ASP A 141 -26.20 17.25 -0.94
C ASP A 141 -25.36 16.15 -1.62
N ILE A 142 -25.05 15.05 -0.92
CA ILE A 142 -24.36 13.89 -1.50
C ILE A 142 -25.23 13.17 -2.53
N GLU A 143 -26.52 13.00 -2.26
CA GLU A 143 -27.45 12.40 -3.21
C GLU A 143 -27.61 13.28 -4.47
N THR A 144 -27.61 14.60 -4.30
CA THR A 144 -27.60 15.56 -5.41
C THR A 144 -26.30 15.45 -6.21
N PHE A 145 -25.16 15.34 -5.54
CA PHE A 145 -23.87 15.11 -6.18
C PHE A 145 -23.82 13.79 -6.95
N ARG A 146 -24.37 12.69 -6.40
CA ARG A 146 -24.43 11.38 -7.07
C ARG A 146 -25.13 11.44 -8.43
N ASN A 147 -26.13 12.30 -8.55
CA ASN A 147 -26.91 12.47 -9.78
C ASN A 147 -26.32 13.53 -10.73
N SER A 148 -25.25 14.23 -10.35
CA SER A 148 -24.62 15.26 -11.18
C SER A 148 -23.71 14.69 -12.25
N ASP A 149 -23.43 15.48 -13.29
CA ASP A 149 -22.45 15.13 -14.32
C ASP A 149 -21.01 15.15 -13.78
N ASP A 150 -20.76 15.90 -12.71
CA ASP A 150 -19.47 15.90 -12.01
C ASP A 150 -19.16 14.52 -11.42
N TYR A 151 -20.15 13.81 -10.87
CA TYR A 151 -19.96 12.46 -10.35
C TYR A 151 -19.64 11.45 -11.46
N LYS A 152 -20.32 11.56 -12.60
CA LYS A 152 -20.12 10.66 -13.75
C LYS A 152 -18.72 10.82 -14.33
N THR A 153 -18.20 12.04 -14.36
CA THR A 153 -16.87 12.36 -14.89
C THR A 153 -15.75 12.28 -13.83
N LEU A 154 -16.09 12.04 -12.56
CA LEU A 154 -15.11 11.94 -11.48
C LEU A 154 -14.25 10.70 -11.64
N ASN A 155 -12.98 10.93 -11.98
CA ASN A 155 -11.92 9.93 -11.93
C ASN A 155 -11.23 9.97 -10.55
N LEU A 156 -11.23 8.84 -9.83
CA LEU A 156 -10.54 8.75 -8.53
C LEU A 156 -9.03 8.60 -8.68
N PHE A 157 -8.55 8.00 -9.77
CA PHE A 157 -7.14 7.73 -10.05
C PHE A 157 -6.56 8.81 -10.95
N THR A 158 -6.71 10.08 -10.54
CA THR A 158 -5.99 11.20 -11.16
C THR A 158 -4.58 11.32 -10.61
N VAL A 159 -3.69 11.95 -11.36
CA VAL A 159 -2.30 12.22 -10.93
C VAL A 159 -2.26 12.98 -9.59
N LYS A 160 -3.18 13.94 -9.40
CA LYS A 160 -3.31 14.68 -8.14
C LYS A 160 -3.61 13.76 -6.96
N ASN A 161 -4.62 12.90 -7.09
CA ASN A 161 -5.01 11.96 -6.03
C ASN A 161 -3.92 10.92 -5.78
N PHE A 162 -3.24 10.47 -6.85
CA PHE A 162 -2.10 9.57 -6.76
C PHE A 162 -0.99 10.15 -5.87
N PHE A 163 -0.53 11.37 -6.13
CA PHE A 163 0.52 11.99 -5.32
C PHE A 163 0.07 12.29 -3.89
N GLY A 164 -1.20 12.67 -3.70
CA GLY A 164 -1.80 12.83 -2.37
C GLY A 164 -1.72 11.54 -1.55
N LEU A 165 -2.24 10.43 -2.07
CA LEU A 165 -2.18 9.12 -1.41
C LEU A 165 -0.75 8.60 -1.24
N PHE A 166 0.09 8.78 -2.26
CA PHE A 166 1.49 8.38 -2.22
C PHE A 166 2.25 9.05 -1.07
N SER A 167 1.96 10.32 -0.77
CA SER A 167 2.59 11.03 0.36
C SER A 167 2.25 10.40 1.73
N ILE A 168 1.02 9.89 1.89
CA ILE A 168 0.56 9.20 3.09
C ILE A 168 1.31 7.87 3.23
N PHE A 169 1.37 7.08 2.15
CA PHE A 169 2.12 5.82 2.15
C PHE A 169 3.61 6.02 2.38
N LEU A 170 4.20 7.07 1.81
CA LEU A 170 5.60 7.43 2.02
C LEU A 170 5.90 7.70 3.49
N SER A 171 5.03 8.47 4.16
CA SER A 171 5.15 8.76 5.59
C SER A 171 5.10 7.48 6.43
N PHE A 172 4.19 6.57 6.09
CA PHE A 172 4.11 5.25 6.73
C PHE A 172 5.39 4.41 6.50
N TYR A 173 5.90 4.37 5.28
CA TYR A 173 7.14 3.65 4.95
C TYR A 173 8.35 4.18 5.72
N ILE A 174 8.45 5.50 5.88
CA ILE A 174 9.49 6.11 6.71
C ILE A 174 9.32 5.66 8.17
N ALA A 175 8.12 5.77 8.74
CA ALA A 175 7.86 5.43 10.14
C ALA A 175 8.24 3.97 10.47
N ILE A 176 7.78 2.99 9.68
CA ILE A 176 8.08 1.58 9.94
C ILE A 176 9.57 1.27 9.77
N SER A 177 10.23 1.89 8.78
CA SER A 177 11.65 1.68 8.52
C SER A 177 12.50 2.26 9.64
N VAL A 178 12.17 3.47 10.12
CA VAL A 178 12.84 4.07 11.28
C VAL A 178 12.68 3.19 12.51
N MET A 179 11.44 2.76 12.80
CA MET A 179 11.12 1.94 13.96
C MET A 179 11.97 0.67 13.99
N PHE A 180 11.90 -0.18 12.95
CA PHE A 180 12.63 -1.45 12.95
C PHE A 180 14.15 -1.26 12.89
N SER A 181 14.64 -0.23 12.18
CA SER A 181 16.07 0.06 12.13
C SER A 181 16.61 0.52 13.48
N GLN A 182 15.81 1.26 14.25
CA GLN A 182 16.18 1.70 15.59
C GLN A 182 16.23 0.54 16.57
N PHE A 183 15.30 -0.42 16.47
CA PHE A 183 15.27 -1.58 17.38
C PHE A 183 16.34 -2.63 17.07
N LEU A 184 16.68 -2.82 15.79
CA LEU A 184 17.55 -3.92 15.33
C LEU A 184 19.01 -3.52 15.09
N LYS A 185 19.36 -2.23 15.17
CA LYS A 185 20.74 -1.76 15.07
C LYS A 185 21.62 -2.30 16.21
N LYS A 186 22.93 -2.25 16.02
CA LYS A 186 23.91 -2.50 17.08
C LYS A 186 23.63 -1.62 18.30
N ARG A 187 23.58 -2.23 19.48
CA ARG A 187 23.58 -1.52 20.76
C ARG A 187 25.02 -1.40 21.21
N VAL A 188 25.57 -0.19 21.15
CA VAL A 188 26.82 0.13 21.83
C VAL A 188 26.41 0.35 23.29
N PHE A 189 26.71 -0.63 24.15
CA PHE A 189 26.69 -0.43 25.60
C PHE A 189 28.08 0.03 26.02
#